data_AF-A0A6A3N227-F1
#
_entry.id   AF-A0A6A3N227-F1
#
_cell.length_a   1.000
_cell.length_b   1.000
_cell.length_c   1.000
_cell.angle_alpha   90.00
_cell.angle_beta   90.00
_cell.angle_gamma   90.00
#
_symmetry.space_group_name_H-M   'P 1'
#
loop_
_entity.id
_entity.type
_entity.pdbx_description
1 polymer ?
#
loop_
_entity_poly.entity_id
_entity_poly.type
_entity_poly.pdbx_seq_one_letter_code
_entity_poly.pdbx_strand_id
1 'polypeptide(L)'
;MGPSNDEDWPLPQLLAVGTLEGTLEDVMYGIHTPTAAHVMAKAIVSDDEVVDAQVLQELRGPTIAHPFRFLGLKWLVKSHPPAMGAVVLPRDIVYMEHVGIKSRPDGSKLGHFLIHSVSLSQYPELRRELGLVRARVSSCVLLQQRQGDPSQVDVFMTGRVAAQGRVLDSLALLSTANGLTYF
;
A
#
# COMPACT_ATOMS: atom_id res chain seq x y z
N MET A 1 22.52 15.22 -9.20
CA MET A 1 21.91 13.99 -8.67
C MET A 1 21.12 13.38 -9.81
N GLY A 2 21.57 12.26 -10.37
CA GLY A 2 20.81 11.57 -11.42
C GLY A 2 19.50 11.02 -10.85
N PRO A 3 18.49 10.75 -11.69
CA PRO A 3 17.31 10.03 -11.23
C PRO A 3 17.78 8.69 -10.65
N SER A 4 17.42 8.39 -9.40
CA SER A 4 17.61 7.06 -8.85
C SER A 4 16.90 6.08 -9.77
N ASN A 5 17.64 5.16 -10.41
CA ASN A 5 17.03 4.14 -11.26
C ASN A 5 15.95 3.42 -10.46
N ASP A 6 14.80 3.20 -11.09
CA ASP A 6 13.66 2.46 -10.53
C ASP A 6 13.98 0.95 -10.36
N GLU A 7 15.20 0.54 -10.68
CA GLU A 7 15.68 -0.84 -10.75
C GLU A 7 16.42 -1.33 -9.49
N ASP A 8 16.91 -0.46 -8.62
CA ASP A 8 17.68 -0.88 -7.43
C ASP A 8 16.76 -1.19 -6.23
N TRP A 9 16.02 -2.30 -6.34
CA TRP A 9 15.30 -2.89 -5.22
C TRP A 9 16.15 -4.00 -4.60
N PRO A 10 16.57 -3.87 -3.32
CA PRO A 10 17.50 -4.82 -2.69
C PRO A 10 16.89 -6.21 -2.46
N LEU A 11 15.56 -6.31 -2.49
CA LEU A 11 14.81 -7.53 -2.21
C LEU A 11 14.05 -8.01 -3.44
N PRO A 12 13.82 -9.33 -3.56
CA PRO A 12 13.00 -9.89 -4.63
C PRO A 12 11.58 -9.34 -4.60
N GLN A 13 10.96 -9.29 -5.78
CA GLN A 13 9.53 -9.04 -5.87
C GLN A 13 8.76 -10.26 -5.38
N LEU A 14 7.78 -10.01 -4.52
CA LEU A 14 6.85 -11.04 -4.06
C LEU A 14 5.57 -10.99 -4.89
N LEU A 15 4.97 -12.16 -5.10
CA LEU A 15 3.68 -12.36 -5.76
C LEU A 15 2.79 -13.11 -4.78
N ALA A 16 1.59 -12.57 -4.54
CA ALA A 16 0.52 -13.24 -3.83
C ALA A 16 -0.68 -13.41 -4.77
N VAL A 17 -1.25 -14.61 -4.79
CA VAL A 17 -2.46 -14.93 -5.54
C VAL A 17 -3.40 -15.65 -4.59
N GLY A 18 -4.67 -15.26 -4.59
CA GLY A 18 -5.65 -15.82 -3.67
C GLY A 18 -7.07 -15.40 -4.01
N THR A 19 -7.97 -15.63 -3.07
CA THR A 19 -9.40 -15.35 -3.20
C THR A 19 -9.93 -14.74 -1.91
N LEU A 20 -10.81 -13.76 -2.04
CA LEU A 20 -11.54 -13.15 -0.93
C LEU A 20 -13.04 -13.42 -1.09
N GLU A 21 -13.71 -13.72 0.03
CA GLU A 21 -15.16 -13.82 0.09
C GLU A 21 -15.79 -12.42 0.07
N GLY A 22 -16.88 -12.26 -0.68
CA GLY A 22 -17.61 -11.02 -0.86
C GLY A 22 -17.66 -10.55 -2.31
N THR A 23 -18.19 -9.35 -2.49
CA THR A 23 -18.22 -8.67 -3.79
C THR A 23 -16.97 -7.82 -3.99
N LEU A 24 -16.70 -7.45 -5.24
CA LEU A 24 -15.61 -6.52 -5.57
C LEU A 24 -15.79 -5.20 -4.81
N GLU A 25 -17.02 -4.71 -4.71
CA GLU A 25 -17.34 -3.50 -3.95
C GLU A 25 -17.01 -3.65 -2.46
N ASP A 26 -17.29 -4.81 -1.83
CA ASP A 26 -16.95 -5.06 -0.42
C ASP A 26 -15.44 -4.98 -0.19
N VAL A 27 -14.65 -5.62 -1.05
CA VAL A 27 -13.18 -5.57 -0.98
C VAL A 27 -12.69 -4.12 -1.20
N MET A 28 -13.26 -3.40 -2.16
CA MET A 28 -12.88 -2.02 -2.44
C MET A 28 -13.23 -1.07 -1.28
N TYR A 29 -14.29 -1.33 -0.51
CA TYR A 29 -14.58 -0.56 0.72
C TYR A 29 -13.51 -0.76 1.79
N GLY A 30 -12.95 -1.96 1.93
CA GLY A 30 -11.86 -2.23 2.88
C GLY A 30 -10.54 -1.54 2.51
N ILE A 31 -10.29 -1.37 1.22
CA ILE A 31 -9.03 -0.82 0.69
C ILE A 31 -9.07 0.72 0.57
N HIS A 32 -10.25 1.28 0.26
CA HIS A 32 -10.38 2.69 -0.06
C HIS A 32 -10.15 3.58 1.17
N THR A 33 -9.06 4.33 1.18
CA THR A 33 -8.63 5.15 2.34
C THR A 33 -8.45 6.63 2.00
N PRO A 34 -9.52 7.38 1.66
CA PRO A 34 -9.41 8.74 1.13
C PRO A 34 -8.94 9.78 2.15
N THR A 35 -8.89 9.44 3.45
CA THR A 35 -8.41 10.34 4.52
C THR A 35 -7.48 9.59 5.48
N ALA A 36 -6.71 10.34 6.28
CA ALA A 36 -5.86 9.78 7.33
C ALA A 36 -6.63 8.86 8.30
N ALA A 37 -7.85 9.27 8.71
CA ALA A 37 -8.70 8.47 9.58
C ALA A 37 -9.06 7.10 8.96
N HIS A 38 -9.29 7.05 7.65
CA HIS A 38 -9.54 5.77 6.96
C HIS A 38 -8.28 4.90 6.90
N VAL A 39 -7.10 5.49 6.70
CA VAL A 39 -5.81 4.75 6.75
C VAL A 39 -5.62 4.11 8.13
N MET A 40 -5.86 4.88 9.21
CA MET A 40 -5.75 4.37 10.57
C MET A 40 -6.80 3.29 10.87
N ALA A 41 -8.04 3.47 10.42
CA ALA A 41 -9.10 2.47 10.58
C ALA A 41 -8.75 1.16 9.87
N LYS A 42 -8.25 1.25 8.63
CA LYS A 42 -7.77 0.09 7.88
C LYS A 42 -6.65 -0.63 8.64
N ALA A 43 -5.66 0.12 9.14
CA ALA A 43 -4.54 -0.46 9.87
C ALA A 43 -4.96 -1.27 11.11
N ILE A 44 -5.97 -0.80 11.85
CA ILE A 44 -6.52 -1.52 13.00
C ILE A 44 -7.16 -2.84 12.58
N VAL A 45 -7.92 -2.86 11.47
CA VAL A 45 -8.61 -4.06 11.00
C VAL A 45 -7.64 -5.08 10.41
N SER A 46 -6.57 -4.62 9.77
CA SER A 46 -5.57 -5.47 9.14
C SER A 46 -4.39 -5.85 10.04
N ASP A 47 -4.39 -5.43 11.31
CA ASP A 47 -3.24 -5.55 12.22
C ASP A 47 -1.94 -5.00 11.60
N ASP A 48 -2.06 -3.89 10.84
CA ASP A 48 -0.90 -3.20 10.23
C ASP A 48 -0.28 -2.25 11.27
N GLU A 49 1.05 -2.21 11.34
CA GLU A 49 1.80 -1.38 12.27
C GLU A 49 1.84 0.12 11.90
N VAL A 50 0.86 0.62 11.13
CA VAL A 50 0.71 2.06 10.87
C VAL A 50 0.35 2.78 12.17
N VAL A 51 1.20 3.73 12.57
CA VAL A 51 1.01 4.53 13.79
C VAL A 51 0.68 5.99 13.50
N ASP A 52 0.93 6.46 12.28
CA ASP A 52 0.57 7.80 11.82
C ASP A 52 0.38 7.80 10.31
N ALA A 53 -0.48 8.68 9.81
CA ALA A 53 -0.78 8.79 8.38
C ALA A 53 -1.33 10.17 8.03
N GLN A 54 -1.03 10.61 6.81
CA GLN A 54 -1.57 11.84 6.25
C GLN A 54 -1.80 11.73 4.75
N VAL A 55 -2.93 12.26 4.28
CA VAL A 55 -3.13 12.55 2.86
C VAL A 55 -2.47 13.88 2.57
N LEU A 56 -1.33 13.84 1.86
CA LEU A 56 -0.53 15.02 1.57
C LEU A 56 -1.15 15.85 0.44
N GLN A 57 -1.69 15.18 -0.57
CA GLN A 57 -2.37 15.82 -1.69
C GLN A 57 -3.36 14.88 -2.34
N GLU A 58 -4.62 15.30 -2.45
CA GLU A 58 -5.60 14.65 -3.31
C GLU A 58 -5.49 15.23 -4.73
N LEU A 59 -5.22 14.39 -5.72
CA LEU A 59 -5.20 14.77 -7.14
C LEU A 59 -6.54 14.47 -7.81
N ARG A 60 -7.17 13.35 -7.46
CA ARG A 60 -8.54 13.00 -7.84
C ARG A 60 -9.22 12.21 -6.72
N GLY A 61 -10.27 12.76 -6.15
CA GLY A 61 -11.08 12.07 -5.16
C GLY A 61 -12.27 11.27 -5.73
N PRO A 62 -13.08 10.72 -4.80
CA PRO A 62 -14.28 9.97 -5.12
C PRO A 62 -15.37 10.89 -5.70
N THR A 63 -16.28 10.31 -6.47
CA THR A 63 -17.49 11.00 -6.99
C THR A 63 -18.69 10.09 -6.87
N ILE A 64 -19.90 10.64 -7.01
CA ILE A 64 -21.15 9.86 -7.05
C ILE A 64 -21.07 8.70 -8.06
N ALA A 65 -20.53 8.95 -9.26
CA ALA A 65 -20.39 7.91 -10.29
C ALA A 65 -19.21 6.94 -10.04
N HIS A 66 -18.21 7.35 -9.26
CA HIS A 66 -17.00 6.55 -9.01
C HIS A 66 -16.62 6.68 -7.52
N PRO A 67 -17.31 5.97 -6.61
CA PRO A 67 -17.15 6.16 -5.16
C PRO A 67 -15.80 5.66 -4.64
N PHE A 68 -15.17 4.67 -5.28
CA PHE A 68 -13.87 4.12 -4.86
C PHE A 68 -12.67 4.81 -5.50
N ARG A 69 -12.90 5.81 -6.36
CA ARG A 69 -11.81 6.45 -7.11
C ARG A 69 -10.99 7.32 -6.17
N PHE A 70 -9.70 7.07 -6.12
CA PHE A 70 -8.75 7.98 -5.50
C PHE A 70 -7.41 7.94 -6.24
N LEU A 71 -6.82 9.12 -6.45
CA LEU A 71 -5.45 9.32 -6.89
C LEU A 71 -4.87 10.44 -6.04
N GLY A 72 -3.77 10.18 -5.36
CA GLY A 72 -3.18 11.19 -4.50
C GLY A 72 -1.87 10.76 -3.87
N LEU A 73 -1.21 11.74 -3.27
CA LEU A 73 0.01 11.55 -2.51
C LEU A 73 -0.32 11.37 -1.04
N LYS A 74 0.26 10.36 -0.43
CA LYS A 74 0.11 10.02 0.99
C LYS A 74 1.45 9.85 1.67
N TRP A 75 1.41 9.99 2.98
CA TRP A 75 2.48 9.68 3.89
C TRP A 75 1.96 8.79 5.01
N LEU A 76 2.76 7.83 5.44
CA LEU A 76 2.47 7.03 6.62
C LEU A 76 3.74 6.69 7.39
N VAL A 77 3.58 6.36 8.67
CA VAL A 77 4.63 5.86 9.55
C VAL A 77 4.28 4.45 9.98
N LYS A 78 5.15 3.49 9.70
CA LYS A 78 5.09 2.14 10.24
C LYS A 78 6.05 2.00 11.42
N SER A 79 5.52 1.57 12.55
CA SER A 79 6.33 1.10 13.68
C SER A 79 6.90 -0.29 13.39
N HIS A 80 7.74 -0.80 14.29
CA HIS A 80 8.18 -2.19 14.28
C HIS A 80 7.25 -3.05 15.15
N PRO A 81 7.05 -4.33 14.81
CA PRO A 81 6.38 -5.26 15.71
C PRO A 81 7.10 -5.30 17.07
N PRO A 82 6.39 -5.39 18.20
CA PRO A 82 7.01 -5.45 19.53
C PRO A 82 8.07 -6.56 19.65
N ALA A 83 7.89 -7.67 18.94
CA ALA A 83 8.81 -8.80 18.88
C ALA A 83 10.19 -8.47 18.26
N MET A 84 10.33 -7.38 17.51
CA MET A 84 11.60 -6.99 16.89
C MET A 84 12.48 -6.10 17.78
N GLY A 85 11.95 -5.62 18.93
CA GLY A 85 12.66 -4.79 19.89
C GLY A 85 13.16 -3.44 19.33
N ALA A 86 13.71 -2.58 20.21
CA ALA A 86 14.18 -1.23 19.90
C ALA A 86 15.37 -1.13 18.92
N VAL A 87 15.81 -2.24 18.33
CA VAL A 87 16.94 -2.30 17.38
C VAL A 87 16.56 -1.72 16.01
N VAL A 88 15.25 -1.72 15.70
CA VAL A 88 14.73 -1.44 14.37
C VAL A 88 13.95 -0.11 14.41
N LEU A 89 14.46 0.92 13.75
CA LEU A 89 13.84 2.25 13.78
C LEU A 89 12.54 2.30 12.95
N PRO A 90 11.52 3.08 13.36
CA PRO A 90 10.29 3.24 12.59
C PRO A 90 10.56 3.80 11.20
N ARG A 91 9.70 3.46 10.23
CA ARG A 91 9.83 3.90 8.84
C ARG A 91 8.72 4.83 8.47
N ASP A 92 9.07 5.85 7.72
CA ASP A 92 8.10 6.63 6.99
C ASP A 92 8.12 6.27 5.50
N ILE A 93 6.98 6.45 4.85
CA ILE A 93 6.80 6.19 3.43
C ILE A 93 6.05 7.37 2.83
N VAL A 94 6.62 8.02 1.82
CA VAL A 94 5.91 8.97 0.95
C VAL A 94 5.59 8.25 -0.36
N TYR A 95 4.32 8.17 -0.72
CA TYR A 95 3.89 7.35 -1.86
C TYR A 95 2.69 7.95 -2.60
N MET A 96 2.64 7.69 -3.90
CA MET A 96 1.45 7.88 -4.72
C MET A 96 0.55 6.67 -4.55
N GLU A 97 -0.74 6.90 -4.35
CA GLU A 97 -1.77 5.86 -4.35
C GLU A 97 -2.75 6.09 -5.49
N HIS A 98 -3.11 5.02 -6.20
CA HIS A 98 -4.18 5.01 -7.17
C HIS A 98 -5.08 3.80 -6.95
N VAL A 99 -6.34 4.06 -6.64
CA VAL A 99 -7.35 3.04 -6.36
C VAL A 99 -8.64 3.33 -7.11
N GLY A 100 -9.34 2.26 -7.51
CA GLY A 100 -10.66 2.37 -8.12
C GLY A 100 -11.10 1.09 -8.80
N ILE A 101 -12.22 1.19 -9.51
CA ILE A 101 -12.79 0.12 -10.33
C ILE A 101 -12.81 0.59 -11.78
N LYS A 102 -12.38 -0.27 -12.69
CA LYS A 102 -12.47 -0.07 -14.14
C LYS A 102 -13.40 -1.10 -14.76
N SER A 103 -14.24 -0.65 -15.69
CA SER A 103 -15.01 -1.54 -16.56
C SER A 103 -14.16 -1.96 -17.75
N ARG A 104 -14.16 -3.26 -18.05
CA ARG A 104 -13.54 -3.83 -19.24
C ARG A 104 -14.54 -3.85 -20.42
N PRO A 105 -14.07 -4.01 -21.66
CA PRO A 105 -14.95 -4.06 -22.84
C PRO A 105 -15.99 -5.18 -22.81
N ASP A 106 -15.70 -6.27 -22.10
CA ASP A 106 -16.61 -7.41 -21.89
C ASP A 106 -17.65 -7.15 -20.79
N GLY A 107 -17.69 -5.95 -20.22
CA GLY A 107 -18.59 -5.56 -19.12
C GLY A 107 -18.12 -6.01 -17.74
N SER A 108 -17.04 -6.80 -17.63
CA SER A 108 -16.50 -7.20 -16.34
C SER A 108 -15.83 -6.01 -15.63
N LYS A 109 -15.83 -6.05 -14.29
CA LYS A 109 -15.19 -5.04 -13.44
C LYS A 109 -13.84 -5.54 -12.96
N LEU A 110 -12.86 -4.64 -12.94
CA LEU A 110 -11.53 -4.85 -12.39
C LEU A 110 -11.27 -3.78 -11.33
N GLY A 111 -11.15 -4.19 -10.08
CA GLY A 111 -10.60 -3.33 -9.04
C GLY A 111 -9.08 -3.25 -9.14
N HIS A 112 -8.52 -2.09 -8.81
CA HIS A 112 -7.09 -1.90 -8.71
C HIS A 112 -6.75 -1.10 -7.45
N PHE A 113 -5.63 -1.43 -6.82
CA PHE A 113 -4.99 -0.65 -5.78
C PHE A 113 -3.49 -0.64 -6.03
N LEU A 114 -2.95 0.54 -6.34
CA LEU A 114 -1.57 0.75 -6.71
C LEU A 114 -0.95 1.71 -5.72
N ILE A 115 0.22 1.36 -5.19
CA ILE A 115 1.05 2.27 -4.42
C ILE A 115 2.46 2.27 -4.97
N HIS A 116 3.09 3.44 -5.00
CA HIS A 116 4.48 3.56 -5.40
C HIS A 116 5.15 4.73 -4.67
N SER A 117 6.26 4.46 -3.98
CA SER A 117 7.02 5.48 -3.28
C SER A 117 7.60 6.51 -4.23
N VAL A 118 7.53 7.78 -3.84
CA VAL A 118 8.07 8.89 -4.63
C VAL A 118 9.02 9.73 -3.79
N SER A 119 10.04 10.28 -4.44
CA SER A 119 11.02 11.17 -3.82
C SER A 119 10.77 12.60 -4.28
N LEU A 120 10.23 13.44 -3.39
CA LEU A 120 9.90 14.83 -3.67
C LEU A 120 10.64 15.75 -2.70
N SER A 121 11.24 16.82 -3.22
CA SER A 121 12.00 17.79 -2.40
C SER A 121 11.16 18.45 -1.31
N GLN A 122 9.86 18.58 -1.53
CA GLN A 122 8.90 19.13 -0.57
C GLN A 122 8.63 18.20 0.63
N TYR A 123 9.00 16.91 0.55
CA TYR A 123 8.86 15.92 1.62
C TYR A 123 10.21 15.24 1.90
N PRO A 124 11.17 15.97 2.51
CA PRO A 124 12.50 15.43 2.81
C PRO A 124 12.42 14.28 3.84
N GLU A 125 13.52 13.56 4.00
CA GLU A 125 13.64 12.55 5.05
C GLU A 125 13.58 13.20 6.43
N LEU A 126 12.86 12.57 7.37
CA LEU A 126 12.63 13.10 8.72
C LEU A 126 13.56 12.43 9.75
N ARG A 127 14.76 12.05 9.30
CA ARG A 127 15.72 11.26 10.08
C ARG A 127 16.25 12.02 11.30
N ARG A 128 16.53 13.31 11.14
CA ARG A 128 17.14 14.13 12.19
C ARG A 128 16.10 14.66 13.16
N GLU A 129 14.91 14.96 12.64
CA GLU A 129 13.81 15.60 13.34
C GLU A 129 12.99 14.59 14.14
N LEU A 130 12.71 13.42 13.55
CA LEU A 130 11.78 12.42 14.12
C LEU A 130 12.39 11.02 14.26
N GLY A 131 13.66 10.82 13.86
CA GLY A 131 14.33 9.53 13.94
C GLY A 131 13.83 8.48 12.92
N LEU A 132 12.99 8.88 11.97
CA LEU A 132 12.38 7.99 10.98
C LEU A 132 13.39 7.59 9.90
N VAL A 133 13.24 6.39 9.35
CA VAL A 133 14.00 5.93 8.17
C VAL A 133 13.05 5.91 6.97
N ARG A 134 13.39 6.60 5.88
CA ARG A 134 12.57 6.60 4.66
C ARG A 134 12.66 5.25 3.96
N ALA A 135 11.57 4.49 3.99
CA ALA A 135 11.43 3.27 3.19
C ALA A 135 10.82 3.58 1.82
N ARG A 136 11.02 2.64 0.89
CA ARG A 136 10.32 2.60 -0.40
C ARG A 136 9.46 1.35 -0.49
N VAL A 137 8.27 1.50 -1.03
CA VAL A 137 7.36 0.41 -1.37
C VAL A 137 6.82 0.64 -2.78
N SER A 138 6.63 -0.44 -3.52
CA SER A 138 5.87 -0.44 -4.77
C SER A 138 5.00 -1.68 -4.77
N SER A 139 3.69 -1.51 -4.94
CA SER A 139 2.75 -2.62 -4.98
C SER A 139 1.62 -2.37 -5.97
N CYS A 140 1.17 -3.46 -6.58
CA CYS A 140 0.04 -3.50 -7.49
C CYS A 140 -0.87 -4.64 -7.08
N VAL A 141 -2.11 -4.31 -6.74
CA VAL A 141 -3.20 -5.25 -6.48
C VAL A 141 -4.23 -5.13 -7.60
N LEU A 142 -4.62 -6.27 -8.16
CA LEU A 142 -5.71 -6.42 -9.09
C LEU A 142 -6.76 -7.35 -8.49
N LEU A 143 -8.02 -6.92 -8.58
CA LEU A 143 -9.17 -7.60 -7.99
C LEU A 143 -10.20 -7.89 -9.07
N GLN A 144 -10.57 -9.15 -9.23
CA GLN A 144 -11.51 -9.58 -10.25
C GLN A 144 -12.64 -10.37 -9.62
N GLN A 145 -13.88 -9.89 -9.78
CA GLN A 145 -15.05 -10.68 -9.42
C GLN A 145 -15.12 -11.94 -10.31
N ARG A 146 -15.29 -13.11 -9.68
CA ARG A 146 -15.43 -14.36 -10.41
C ARG A 146 -16.79 -14.44 -11.11
N GLN A 147 -16.80 -14.76 -12.41
CA GLN A 147 -18.03 -14.79 -13.21
C GLN A 147 -19.03 -15.87 -12.76
N GLY A 148 -18.55 -17.03 -12.32
CA GLY A 148 -19.38 -18.14 -11.86
C GLY A 148 -19.77 -18.09 -10.37
N ASP A 149 -19.18 -17.16 -9.60
CA ASP A 149 -19.44 -17.01 -8.18
C ASP A 149 -19.25 -15.54 -7.76
N PRO A 150 -20.32 -14.73 -7.75
CA PRO A 150 -20.24 -13.31 -7.41
C PRO A 150 -19.96 -13.06 -5.92
N SER A 151 -19.85 -14.10 -5.09
CA SER A 151 -19.39 -14.02 -3.71
C SER A 151 -17.88 -14.24 -3.56
N GLN A 152 -17.14 -14.34 -4.66
CA GLN A 152 -15.69 -14.55 -4.65
C GLN A 152 -14.98 -13.53 -5.54
N VAL A 153 -13.91 -12.94 -4.99
CA VAL A 153 -13.02 -12.02 -5.68
C VAL A 153 -11.64 -12.65 -5.79
N ASP A 154 -11.16 -12.87 -7.00
CA ASP A 154 -9.79 -13.30 -7.26
C ASP A 154 -8.84 -12.12 -7.05
N VAL A 155 -7.76 -12.36 -6.31
CA VAL A 155 -6.75 -11.37 -5.95
C VAL A 155 -5.43 -11.72 -6.62
N PHE A 156 -4.83 -10.75 -7.29
CA PHE A 156 -3.47 -10.82 -7.82
C PHE A 156 -2.69 -9.62 -7.29
N MET A 157 -1.65 -9.88 -6.51
CA MET A 157 -0.88 -8.82 -5.88
C MET A 157 0.62 -9.01 -6.09
N THR A 158 1.31 -7.93 -6.45
CA THR A 158 2.77 -7.88 -6.47
C THR A 158 3.26 -6.80 -5.53
N GLY A 159 4.43 -7.00 -4.93
CA GLY A 159 5.02 -6.03 -4.03
C GLY A 159 6.53 -6.11 -3.96
N ARG A 160 7.17 -4.95 -3.81
CA ARG A 160 8.60 -4.80 -3.50
C ARG A 160 8.76 -3.78 -2.39
N VAL A 161 9.75 -4.01 -1.53
CA VAL A 161 10.10 -3.09 -0.46
C VAL A 161 11.61 -2.87 -0.43
N ALA A 162 12.00 -1.65 -0.12
CA ALA A 162 13.35 -1.30 0.30
C ALA A 162 13.22 -0.65 1.68
N ALA A 163 13.46 -1.42 2.74
CA ALA A 163 13.28 -0.95 4.12
C ALA A 163 14.25 0.17 4.50
N GLN A 164 15.41 0.21 3.84
CA GLN A 164 16.53 1.11 4.10
C GLN A 164 17.08 1.03 5.55
N GLY A 165 18.33 1.45 5.73
CA GLY A 165 19.00 1.37 7.03
C GLY A 165 19.31 -0.07 7.47
N ARG A 166 19.45 -0.28 8.79
CA ARG A 166 19.85 -1.58 9.36
C ARG A 166 18.62 -2.43 9.66
N VAL A 167 18.18 -3.20 8.67
CA VAL A 167 17.14 -4.23 8.80
C VAL A 167 17.68 -5.51 8.18
N LEU A 168 17.42 -6.65 8.82
CA LEU A 168 17.73 -7.93 8.21
C LEU A 168 16.79 -8.15 7.01
N ASP A 169 17.34 -8.55 5.88
CA ASP A 169 16.57 -8.81 4.66
C ASP A 169 15.41 -9.79 4.89
N SER A 170 15.61 -10.80 5.74
CA SER A 170 14.56 -11.76 6.12
C SER A 170 13.37 -11.10 6.84
N LEU A 171 13.62 -10.11 7.70
CA LEU A 171 12.57 -9.36 8.39
C LEU A 171 11.84 -8.42 7.44
N ALA A 172 12.58 -7.76 6.54
CA ALA A 172 11.99 -6.92 5.51
C ALA A 172 11.13 -7.74 4.53
N LEU A 173 11.57 -8.94 4.16
CA LEU A 173 10.80 -9.88 3.34
C LEU A 173 9.55 -10.39 4.07
N LEU A 174 9.66 -10.76 5.34
CA LEU A 174 8.52 -11.19 6.14
C LEU A 174 7.48 -10.07 6.27
N SER A 175 7.91 -8.84 6.55
CA SER A 175 7.03 -7.67 6.58
C SER A 175 6.35 -7.44 5.23
N THR A 176 7.09 -7.61 4.13
CA THR A 176 6.51 -7.52 2.77
C THR A 176 5.46 -8.60 2.56
N ALA A 177 5.74 -9.85 2.92
CA ALA A 177 4.80 -10.97 2.79
C ALA A 177 3.52 -10.77 3.62
N ASN A 178 3.65 -10.29 4.86
CA ASN A 178 2.50 -9.94 5.71
C ASN A 178 1.68 -8.82 5.07
N GLY A 179 2.34 -7.78 4.53
CA GLY A 179 1.68 -6.70 3.80
C GLY A 179 0.94 -7.16 2.54
N LEU A 180 1.33 -8.29 1.94
CA LEU A 180 0.56 -8.89 0.83
C LEU A 180 -0.61 -9.77 1.30
N THR A 181 -0.57 -10.22 2.55
CA THR A 181 -1.55 -11.17 3.11
C THR A 181 -2.71 -10.44 3.78
N TYR A 182 -2.42 -9.31 4.44
CA TYR A 182 -3.38 -8.53 5.22
C TYR A 182 -3.65 -7.15 4.59
N PHE A 183 -3.69 -7.07 3.26
CA PHE A 183 -3.76 -5.79 2.54
C PHE A 183 -5.14 -5.12 2.56
#